data_AF-A0A0N5BQJ2-F1
#
_entry.id   AF-A0A0N5BQJ2-F1
#
_cell.length_a   1.000
_cell.length_b   1.000
_cell.length_c   1.000
_cell.angle_alpha   90.00
_cell.angle_beta   90.00
_cell.angle_gamma   90.00
#
_symmetry.space_group_name_H-M   'P 1'
#
loop_
_entity.id
_entity.type
_entity.pdbx_description
1 polymer ?
#
loop_
_entity_poly.entity_id
_entity_poly.type
_entity_poly.pdbx_seq_one_letter_code
_entity_poly.pdbx_strand_id
1 'polypeptide(L)'
;MGEGSTFKRTVRWWFVKFQEGNFDLNDEEGRGRAIITNTEDLKEIVESNPKQSQRDMAKELGVSQQNVCNHLKLLGKTKKGQWIPHKLTEYQAKYRLDM
;
A
#
# COMPACT_ATOMS: atom_id res chain seq x y z
N MET A 1 43.80 -10.78 8.95
CA MET A 1 42.38 -10.43 9.13
C MET A 1 42.26 -8.92 8.96
N GLY A 2 41.41 -8.49 8.03
CA GLY A 2 41.09 -7.08 7.76
C GLY A 2 39.61 -7.02 7.43
N GLU A 3 38.81 -7.07 8.48
CA GLU A 3 37.35 -7.03 8.48
C GLU A 3 36.93 -5.59 8.16
N GLY A 4 36.36 -5.35 6.98
CA GLY A 4 36.01 -4.00 6.49
C GLY A 4 36.39 -3.68 5.04
N SER A 5 36.84 -4.67 4.25
CA SER A 5 37.22 -4.45 2.85
C SER A 5 35.98 -4.21 1.98
N THR A 6 35.69 -2.94 1.67
CA THR A 6 34.74 -2.58 0.61
C THR A 6 35.16 -3.29 -0.68
N PHE A 7 34.26 -4.09 -1.25
CA PHE A 7 34.54 -4.87 -2.45
C PHE A 7 35.13 -3.93 -3.52
N LYS A 8 36.26 -4.30 -4.17
CA LYS A 8 36.91 -3.48 -5.22
C LYS A 8 35.93 -2.95 -6.27
N ARG A 9 34.87 -3.72 -6.53
CA ARG A 9 33.74 -3.37 -7.40
C ARG A 9 32.97 -2.14 -6.90
N THR A 10 32.63 -2.08 -5.61
CA THR A 10 31.90 -0.97 -4.98
C THR A 10 32.71 0.32 -5.03
N VAL A 11 34.02 0.25 -4.76
CA VAL A 11 34.93 1.41 -4.84
C VAL A 11 35.00 1.96 -6.26
N ARG A 12 35.14 1.09 -7.27
CA ARG A 12 35.16 1.51 -8.69
C ARG A 12 33.84 2.14 -9.12
N TRP A 13 32.72 1.59 -8.68
CA TRP A 13 31.39 2.13 -8.99
C TRP A 13 31.19 3.55 -8.41
N TRP A 14 31.54 3.76 -7.15
CA TRP A 14 31.51 5.09 -6.52
C TRP A 14 32.47 6.09 -7.18
N PHE A 15 33.66 5.63 -7.59
CA PHE A 15 34.61 6.50 -8.29
C PHE A 15 34.04 7.05 -9.62
N VAL A 16 33.33 6.21 -10.39
CA VAL A 16 32.65 6.64 -11.62
C VAL A 16 31.52 7.63 -11.29
N LYS A 17 30.68 7.33 -10.29
CA LYS A 17 29.61 8.23 -9.82
C LYS A 17 30.11 9.63 -9.47
N PHE A 18 31.21 9.71 -8.72
CA PHE A 18 31.80 10.99 -8.34
C PHE A 18 32.42 11.72 -9.52
N GLN A 19 33.02 11.02 -10.49
CA GLN A 19 33.51 11.63 -11.74
C GLN A 19 32.37 12.22 -12.58
N GLU A 20 31.19 11.60 -12.55
CA GLU A 20 29.97 12.09 -13.21
C GLU A 20 29.30 13.24 -12.43
N GLY A 21 29.89 13.70 -11.32
CA GLY A 21 29.37 14.78 -10.48
C GLY A 21 28.20 14.38 -9.58
N ASN A 22 27.90 13.08 -9.47
CA ASN A 22 26.90 12.56 -8.55
C ASN A 22 27.55 12.22 -7.20
N PHE A 23 27.38 13.12 -6.24
CA PHE A 23 27.85 12.97 -4.85
C PHE A 23 26.76 12.51 -3.89
N ASP A 24 25.60 12.08 -4.39
CA ASP A 24 24.52 11.55 -3.56
C ASP A 24 24.95 10.20 -2.97
N LEU A 25 24.95 10.12 -1.65
CA LEU A 25 25.30 8.93 -0.89
C LEU A 25 24.08 8.08 -0.55
N ASN A 26 22.86 8.56 -0.85
CA ASN A 26 21.66 7.76 -0.68
C ASN A 26 21.66 6.62 -1.70
N ASP A 27 21.13 5.47 -1.28
CA ASP A 27 20.80 4.41 -2.24
C ASP A 27 19.84 4.99 -3.27
N GLU A 28 20.19 4.87 -4.55
CA GLU A 28 19.24 5.16 -5.61
C GLU A 28 17.98 4.34 -5.37
N GLU A 29 16.81 4.90 -5.73
CA GLU A 29 15.57 4.13 -5.71
C GLU A 29 15.81 2.82 -6.45
N GLY A 30 15.91 1.74 -5.67
CA GLY A 30 16.33 0.45 -6.20
C GLY A 30 15.33 -0.06 -7.23
N ARG A 31 15.68 -1.18 -7.86
CA ARG A 31 14.70 -2.03 -8.56
C ARG A 31 13.75 -2.67 -7.55
N GLY A 32 13.00 -1.86 -6.81
CA GLY A 32 11.85 -2.31 -6.04
C GLY A 32 10.95 -3.08 -6.98
N ARG A 33 10.37 -4.18 -6.48
CA ARG A 33 9.46 -4.99 -7.28
C ARG A 33 8.30 -4.08 -7.69
N ALA A 34 8.13 -3.86 -9.00
CA ALA A 34 7.06 -3.03 -9.50
C ALA A 34 5.73 -3.63 -9.04
N ILE A 35 5.00 -2.89 -8.20
CA ILE A 35 3.65 -3.26 -7.77
C ILE A 35 2.71 -2.84 -8.90
N ILE A 36 2.96 -3.43 -10.07
CA ILE A 36 2.08 -3.31 -11.23
C ILE A 36 0.97 -4.31 -10.94
N THR A 37 -0.15 -3.84 -10.42
CA THR A 37 -1.47 -4.41 -10.72
C THR A 37 -2.57 -3.57 -10.03
N ASN A 38 -3.43 -2.98 -10.87
CA ASN A 38 -4.79 -2.52 -10.63
C ASN A 38 -5.06 -1.69 -9.36
N THR A 39 -4.28 -0.62 -9.17
CA THR A 39 -4.53 0.36 -8.09
C THR A 39 -5.90 1.01 -8.19
N GLU A 40 -6.33 1.34 -9.41
CA GLU A 40 -7.62 1.99 -9.66
C GLU A 40 -8.77 1.01 -9.42
N ASP A 41 -8.72 -0.21 -9.97
CA ASP A 41 -9.79 -1.20 -9.76
C ASP A 41 -9.93 -1.58 -8.28
N LEU A 42 -8.81 -1.76 -7.57
CA LEU A 42 -8.87 -2.05 -6.13
C LEU A 42 -9.46 -0.87 -5.35
N LYS A 43 -9.16 0.35 -5.76
CA LYS A 43 -9.73 1.56 -5.15
C LYS A 43 -11.24 1.63 -5.40
N GLU A 44 -11.71 1.33 -6.61
CA GLU A 44 -13.13 1.27 -6.96
C GLU A 44 -13.88 0.20 -6.14
N ILE A 45 -13.31 -1.00 -5.98
CA ILE A 45 -13.90 -2.06 -5.15
C ILE A 45 -13.99 -1.62 -3.68
N VAL A 46 -12.94 -0.97 -3.16
CA VAL A 46 -12.93 -0.47 -1.78
C VAL A 46 -13.95 0.67 -1.55
N GLU A 47 -14.14 1.54 -2.54
CA GLU A 47 -15.08 2.66 -2.47
C GLU A 47 -16.54 2.21 -2.60
N SER A 48 -16.82 1.25 -3.49
CA SER A 48 -18.16 0.67 -3.67
C SER A 48 -18.61 -0.16 -2.46
N ASN A 49 -17.71 -0.97 -1.88
CA ASN A 49 -18.01 -1.79 -0.72
C ASN A 49 -16.85 -1.82 0.30
N PRO A 50 -16.78 -0.83 1.21
CA PRO A 50 -15.71 -0.74 2.20
C PRO A 50 -15.70 -1.89 3.23
N LYS A 51 -16.75 -2.72 3.27
CA LYS A 51 -16.86 -3.88 4.18
C LYS A 51 -16.43 -5.20 3.52
N GLN A 52 -16.08 -5.20 2.23
CA GLN A 52 -15.64 -6.39 1.52
C GLN A 52 -14.35 -6.97 2.12
N SER A 53 -14.24 -8.31 2.13
CA SER A 53 -13.04 -8.97 2.64
C SER A 53 -11.90 -8.91 1.60
N GLN A 54 -10.66 -8.83 2.07
CA GLN A 54 -9.48 -8.87 1.19
C GLN A 54 -9.41 -10.15 0.34
N ARG A 55 -9.96 -11.27 0.84
CA ARG A 55 -10.01 -12.54 0.12
C ARG A 55 -10.99 -12.49 -1.05
N ASP A 56 -12.12 -11.82 -0.88
CA ASP A 56 -13.11 -11.68 -1.94
C ASP A 56 -12.63 -10.67 -2.99
N MET A 57 -12.03 -9.55 -2.57
CA MET A 57 -11.33 -8.63 -3.48
C MET A 57 -10.26 -9.35 -4.31
N ALA A 58 -9.47 -10.23 -3.68
CA ALA A 58 -8.44 -11.01 -4.36
C ALA A 58 -9.02 -11.96 -5.41
N LYS A 59 -10.15 -12.61 -5.12
CA LYS A 59 -10.85 -13.48 -6.09
C LYS A 59 -11.40 -12.68 -7.26
N GLU A 60 -12.02 -11.54 -7.00
CA GLU A 60 -12.60 -10.66 -8.01
C GLU A 60 -11.54 -10.11 -8.97
N LEU A 61 -10.39 -9.68 -8.43
CA LEU A 61 -9.26 -9.16 -9.20
C LEU A 61 -8.35 -10.25 -9.78
N GLY A 62 -8.56 -11.53 -9.44
CA GLY A 62 -7.70 -12.63 -9.88
C GLY A 62 -6.26 -12.55 -9.35
N VAL A 63 -6.02 -11.84 -8.24
CA VAL A 63 -4.70 -11.63 -7.64
C VAL A 63 -4.55 -12.39 -6.31
N SER A 64 -3.33 -12.46 -5.80
CA SER A 64 -3.10 -13.00 -4.46
C SER A 64 -3.66 -12.08 -3.37
N GLN A 65 -4.13 -12.64 -2.27
CA GLN A 65 -4.53 -11.86 -1.09
C GLN A 65 -3.38 -10.98 -0.56
N GLN A 66 -2.13 -11.45 -0.66
CA GLN A 66 -0.96 -10.70 -0.23
C GLN A 66 -0.78 -9.42 -1.05
N ASN A 67 -1.03 -9.48 -2.37
CA ASN A 67 -1.03 -8.28 -3.22
C ASN A 67 -2.08 -7.29 -2.77
N VAL A 68 -3.33 -7.73 -2.56
CA VAL A 68 -4.41 -6.87 -2.04
C VAL A 68 -4.00 -6.21 -0.72
N CYS A 69 -3.45 -6.98 0.23
CA CYS A 69 -3.00 -6.45 1.53
C CYS A 69 -1.90 -5.39 1.38
N ASN A 70 -0.88 -5.65 0.54
CA ASN A 70 0.20 -4.70 0.29
C ASN A 70 -0.32 -3.42 -0.37
N HIS A 71 -1.24 -3.56 -1.33
CA HIS A 71 -1.80 -2.44 -2.06
C HIS A 71 -2.72 -1.56 -1.21
N LEU A 72 -3.55 -2.17 -0.35
CA LEU A 72 -4.37 -1.43 0.61
C LEU A 72 -3.49 -0.60 1.57
N LYS A 73 -2.33 -1.12 1.99
CA LYS A 73 -1.36 -0.38 2.81
C LYS A 73 -0.80 0.83 2.06
N LEU A 74 -0.45 0.68 0.78
CA LEU A 74 0.00 1.79 -0.06
C LEU A 74 -1.08 2.87 -0.22
N LEU A 75 -2.33 2.46 -0.36
CA LEU A 75 -3.49 3.36 -0.43
C LEU A 75 -3.86 3.99 0.93
N GLY A 76 -3.17 3.63 2.02
CA GLY A 76 -3.50 4.10 3.37
C GLY A 76 -4.85 3.59 3.89
N LYS A 77 -5.42 2.54 3.28
CA LYS A 77 -6.72 1.98 3.66
C LYS A 77 -6.53 1.00 4.83
N THR A 78 -7.25 1.22 5.90
CA THR A 78 -7.27 0.36 7.10
C THR A 78 -8.68 -0.10 7.40
N LYS A 79 -8.82 -1.30 7.99
CA LYS A 79 -10.13 -1.81 8.40
C LYS A 79 -10.66 -0.95 9.56
N LYS A 80 -11.77 -0.28 9.34
CA LYS A 80 -12.50 0.48 10.37
C LYS A 80 -13.86 -0.15 10.60
N GLY A 81 -14.17 -0.46 11.86
CA GLY A 81 -15.51 -0.88 12.28
C GLY A 81 -16.21 0.28 12.98
N GLN A 82 -17.50 0.46 12.70
CA GLN A 82 -18.34 1.39 13.45
C GLN A 82 -19.27 0.59 14.37
N TRP A 83 -19.26 0.91 15.66
CA TRP A 83 -20.23 0.36 16.60
C TRP A 83 -21.54 1.14 16.49
N ILE A 84 -22.65 0.42 16.32
CA ILE A 84 -23.99 0.98 16.24
C ILE A 84 -24.75 0.48 17.47
N PRO A 85 -25.20 1.37 18.39
CA PRO A 85 -25.78 0.96 19.67
C PRO A 85 -27.00 0.05 19.56
N HIS A 86 -27.89 0.37 18.61
CA HIS A 86 -29.05 -0.44 18.29
C HIS A 86 -29.50 -0.16 16.87
N LYS A 87 -30.20 -1.12 16.26
CA LYS A 87 -30.86 -0.92 14.98
C LYS A 87 -32.06 0.02 15.20
N LEU A 88 -32.13 1.11 14.45
CA LEU A 88 -33.26 2.04 14.50
C LEU A 88 -34.44 1.49 13.70
N THR A 89 -35.66 1.73 14.17
CA THR A 89 -36.87 1.60 13.34
C THR A 89 -37.03 2.84 12.45
N GLU A 90 -37.77 2.72 11.34
CA GLU A 90 -38.07 3.87 10.48
C GLU A 90 -38.73 5.01 11.26
N TYR A 91 -39.62 4.67 12.19
CA TYR A 91 -40.21 5.64 13.11
C TYR A 91 -39.12 6.35 13.92
N GLN A 92 -38.27 5.61 14.65
CA GLN A 92 -37.19 6.21 15.45
C GLN A 92 -36.21 7.06 14.62
N ALA A 93 -35.97 6.70 13.35
CA ALA A 93 -35.14 7.48 12.44
C ALA A 93 -35.81 8.81 12.03
N LYS A 94 -37.09 8.80 11.68
CA LYS A 94 -37.86 10.01 11.31
C LYS A 94 -37.89 11.03 12.45
N TYR A 95 -38.21 10.59 13.66
CA TYR A 95 -38.27 11.48 14.84
C TYR A 95 -36.92 12.11 15.21
N ARG A 96 -35.79 11.52 14.79
CA ARG A 96 -34.45 12.10 15.01
C ARG A 96 -34.03 13.10 13.94
N LEU A 97 -34.69 13.11 12.78
CA LEU A 97 -34.40 14.01 11.65
C LEU A 97 -35.27 15.27 11.64
N ASP A 98 -36.50 15.19 12.17
CA ASP A 98 -37.47 16.30 12.23
C ASP A 98 -37.26 17.27 13.44
N MET A 99 -36.14 17.16 14.17
CA MET A 99 -35.71 18.14 15.19
C MET A 99 -34.60 19.04 14.63
#